data_AF-A0A674JA95-F1
#
_entry.id   AF-A0A674JA95-F1
#
_cell.length_a   1.000
_cell.length_b   1.000
_cell.length_c   1.000
_cell.angle_alpha   90.00
_cell.angle_beta   90.00
_cell.angle_gamma   90.00
#
_symmetry.space_group_name_H-M   'P 1'
#
loop_
_entity.id
_entity.type
_entity.pdbx_description
1 polymer ?
#
loop_
_entity_poly.entity_id
_entity_poly.type
_entity_poly.pdbx_seq_one_letter_code
_entity_poly.pdbx_strand_id
1 'polypeptide(L)'
;MACAVQKRRIQLTGFKKQEKEAIVELLLTLDCVFIDTEQYRNCTHLIAKQLSKSEKFLAACAAGKWILTKDYIINSAESGRWLDETTYEWGYKIEKDSHYSPQMQSAPKRWRKELTCSGALGAFHRWKVILLVKEGDKRRDSITSSTLLQPQN
;
A
#
# COMPACT_ATOMS: atom_id res chain seq x y z
N MET A 1 25.65 15.89 1.65
CA MET A 1 25.13 14.84 0.75
C MET A 1 23.68 15.15 0.46
N ALA A 2 23.33 15.49 -0.78
CA ALA A 2 21.94 15.72 -1.14
C ALA A 2 21.18 14.39 -0.97
N CYS A 3 20.34 14.30 0.06
CA CYS A 3 19.38 13.21 0.18
C CYS A 3 18.45 13.35 -1.01
N ALA A 4 18.62 12.52 -2.04
CA ALA A 4 17.74 12.54 -3.20
C ALA A 4 16.32 12.29 -2.67
N VAL A 5 15.47 13.33 -2.70
CA VAL A 5 14.08 13.20 -2.28
C VAL A 5 13.43 12.25 -3.28
N GLN A 6 13.24 10.99 -2.88
CA GLN A 6 12.62 9.99 -3.72
C GLN A 6 11.21 10.46 -4.09
N LYS A 7 10.97 10.65 -5.40
CA LYS A 7 9.65 11.07 -5.91
C LYS A 7 8.56 10.10 -5.43
N ARG A 8 7.49 10.64 -4.84
CA ARG A 8 6.41 9.83 -4.27
C ARG A 8 5.67 9.09 -5.37
N ARG A 9 5.60 7.77 -5.25
CA ARG A 9 4.80 6.87 -6.08
C ARG A 9 3.52 6.52 -5.32
N ILE A 10 2.39 6.99 -5.81
CA ILE A 10 1.07 6.89 -5.16
C ILE A 10 0.23 5.83 -5.86
N GLN A 11 -0.42 4.96 -5.09
CA GLN A 11 -1.47 4.07 -5.60
C GLN A 11 -2.72 4.20 -4.70
N LEU A 12 -3.91 3.99 -5.26
CA LEU A 12 -5.18 4.13 -4.55
C LEU A 12 -5.88 2.76 -4.38
N THR A 13 -6.60 2.57 -3.27
CA THR A 13 -7.45 1.38 -3.02
C THR A 13 -8.76 1.73 -2.29
N GLY A 14 -9.85 1.08 -2.69
CA GLY A 14 -11.14 1.14 -1.98
C GLY A 14 -12.00 2.38 -2.27
N PHE A 15 -11.61 3.23 -3.23
CA PHE A 15 -12.37 4.42 -3.61
C PHE A 15 -13.35 4.11 -4.75
N LYS A 16 -14.54 4.72 -4.71
CA LYS A 16 -15.48 4.71 -5.85
C LYS A 16 -14.94 5.62 -6.96
N LYS A 17 -15.40 5.42 -8.20
CA LYS A 17 -14.95 6.17 -9.39
C LYS A 17 -14.89 7.69 -9.16
N GLN A 18 -16.00 8.31 -8.74
CA GLN A 18 -16.07 9.76 -8.51
C GLN A 18 -15.09 10.25 -7.43
N GLU A 19 -14.94 9.50 -6.33
CA GLU A 19 -14.01 9.86 -5.26
C GLU A 19 -12.55 9.67 -5.68
N LYS A 20 -12.28 8.64 -6.51
CA LYS A 20 -10.96 8.41 -7.10
C LYS A 20 -10.57 9.56 -8.03
N GLU A 21 -11.49 10.00 -8.89
CA GLU A 21 -11.28 11.12 -9.83
C GLU A 21 -10.89 12.40 -9.07
N ALA A 22 -11.64 12.76 -8.02
CA ALA A 22 -11.31 13.93 -7.19
C ALA A 22 -9.92 13.83 -6.52
N ILE A 23 -9.53 12.65 -6.03
CA ILE A 23 -8.19 12.46 -5.45
C ILE A 23 -7.11 12.57 -6.54
N VAL A 24 -7.36 12.07 -7.73
CA VAL A 24 -6.42 12.15 -8.86
C VAL A 24 -6.22 13.60 -9.31
N GLU A 25 -7.28 14.41 -9.37
CA GLU A 25 -7.17 15.85 -9.65
C GLU A 25 -6.23 16.55 -8.67
N LEU A 26 -6.34 16.24 -7.38
CA LEU A 26 -5.42 16.77 -6.36
C LEU A 26 -3.98 16.29 -6.57
N LEU A 27 -3.77 15.02 -6.93
CA LEU A 27 -2.44 14.48 -7.20
C LEU A 27 -1.74 15.17 -8.38
N LEU A 28 -2.49 15.66 -9.38
CA LEU A 28 -1.92 16.41 -10.51
C LEU A 28 -1.30 17.75 -10.08
N THR A 29 -1.72 18.31 -8.94
CA THR A 29 -1.17 19.55 -8.38
C THR A 29 0.12 19.33 -7.59
N LEU A 30 0.51 18.06 -7.34
CA LEU A 30 1.63 17.70 -6.49
C LEU A 30 2.71 16.93 -7.28
N ASP A 31 3.98 17.14 -6.92
CA ASP A 31 5.08 16.41 -7.56
C ASP A 31 5.12 14.94 -7.12
N CYS A 32 4.44 14.08 -7.86
CA CYS A 32 4.40 12.63 -7.65
C CYS A 32 4.25 11.83 -8.96
N VAL A 33 4.25 10.50 -8.82
CA VAL A 33 3.89 9.55 -9.86
C VAL A 33 2.65 8.80 -9.37
N PHE A 34 1.53 9.00 -10.05
CA PHE A 34 0.32 8.21 -9.81
C PHE A 34 0.36 6.89 -10.60
N ILE A 35 0.14 5.77 -9.93
CA ILE A 35 0.11 4.43 -10.53
C ILE A 35 -1.36 3.99 -10.64
N ASP A 36 -1.94 4.15 -11.82
CA ASP A 36 -3.31 3.74 -12.09
C ASP A 36 -3.40 2.30 -12.59
N THR A 37 -3.20 1.34 -11.68
CA THR A 37 -3.36 -0.09 -11.99
C THR A 37 -4.25 -0.77 -10.95
N GLU A 38 -5.02 -1.77 -11.38
CA GLU A 38 -5.84 -2.61 -10.50
C GLU A 38 -5.00 -3.53 -9.61
N GLN A 39 -3.88 -4.04 -10.12
CA GLN A 39 -2.94 -4.85 -9.35
C GLN A 39 -1.99 -3.98 -8.53
N TYR A 40 -1.49 -4.51 -7.42
CA TYR A 40 -0.44 -3.86 -6.65
C TYR A 40 0.82 -3.67 -7.49
N ARG A 41 1.42 -2.48 -7.39
CA ARG A 41 2.76 -2.20 -7.91
C ARG A 41 3.58 -1.63 -6.77
N ASN A 42 4.92 -1.75 -6.86
CA ASN A 42 5.84 -1.23 -5.86
C ASN A 42 5.73 0.31 -5.74
N CYS A 43 4.78 0.76 -4.92
CA CYS A 43 4.51 2.14 -4.59
C CYS A 43 5.28 2.53 -3.32
N THR A 44 5.40 3.83 -3.09
CA THR A 44 5.93 4.36 -1.81
C THR A 44 4.81 4.62 -0.82
N HIS A 45 3.64 5.01 -1.33
CA HIS A 45 2.45 5.36 -0.56
C HIS A 45 1.23 4.71 -1.20
N LEU A 46 0.44 4.03 -0.38
CA LEU A 46 -0.88 3.54 -0.74
C LEU A 46 -1.90 4.40 0.02
N ILE A 47 -2.77 5.10 -0.71
CA ILE A 47 -3.89 5.80 -0.11
C ILE A 47 -5.06 4.81 -0.06
N ALA A 48 -5.58 4.58 1.13
CA ALA A 48 -6.65 3.63 1.37
C ALA A 48 -7.85 4.34 1.99
N LYS A 49 -9.04 4.09 1.43
CA LYS A 49 -10.30 4.64 1.97
C LYS A 49 -10.58 4.15 3.39
N GLN A 50 -10.25 2.89 3.64
CA GLN A 50 -10.48 2.20 4.90
C GLN A 50 -9.47 1.05 5.03
N LEU A 51 -9.34 0.51 6.25
CA LEU A 51 -8.68 -0.77 6.46
C LEU A 51 -9.35 -1.85 5.60
N SER A 52 -8.56 -2.71 4.96
CA SER A 52 -9.11 -3.74 4.11
C SER A 52 -8.19 -4.95 3.98
N LYS A 53 -8.73 -6.03 3.40
CA LYS A 53 -7.98 -7.24 3.03
C LYS A 53 -7.77 -7.32 1.51
N SER A 54 -7.79 -6.17 0.82
CA SER A 54 -7.52 -6.13 -0.62
C SER A 54 -6.06 -6.48 -0.90
N GLU A 55 -5.79 -6.95 -2.12
CA GLU A 55 -4.42 -7.25 -2.57
C GLU A 55 -3.47 -6.07 -2.33
N LYS A 56 -3.83 -4.87 -2.83
CA LYS A 56 -3.02 -3.66 -2.66
C LYS A 56 -2.73 -3.36 -1.19
N PHE A 57 -3.73 -3.46 -0.32
CA PHE A 57 -3.58 -3.15 1.10
C PHE A 57 -2.64 -4.13 1.79
N LEU A 58 -2.85 -5.44 1.59
CA LEU A 58 -2.03 -6.47 2.21
C LEU A 58 -0.59 -6.47 1.66
N ALA A 59 -0.42 -6.28 0.35
CA ALA A 59 0.90 -6.22 -0.29
C ALA A 59 1.68 -4.97 0.16
N ALA A 60 1.05 -3.80 0.22
CA ALA A 60 1.69 -2.58 0.73
C ALA A 60 2.08 -2.72 2.21
N CYS A 61 1.22 -3.35 3.03
CA CYS A 61 1.48 -3.60 4.45
C CYS A 61 2.68 -4.54 4.61
N ALA A 62 2.68 -5.67 3.88
CA ALA A 62 3.78 -6.63 3.88
C ALA A 62 5.09 -6.02 3.34
N ALA A 63 5.03 -5.05 2.43
CA ALA A 63 6.20 -4.36 1.90
C ALA A 63 6.61 -3.13 2.72
N GLY A 64 5.96 -2.87 3.86
CA GLY A 64 6.29 -1.75 4.76
C GLY A 64 6.10 -0.38 4.12
N LYS A 65 5.13 -0.22 3.22
CA LYS A 65 4.85 1.07 2.60
C LYS A 65 4.02 1.97 3.53
N TRP A 66 4.05 3.27 3.26
CA TRP A 66 3.10 4.18 3.89
C TRP A 66 1.69 3.83 3.42
N ILE A 67 0.80 3.51 4.35
CA ILE A 67 -0.62 3.30 4.06
C ILE A 67 -1.39 4.41 4.77
N LEU A 68 -1.94 5.34 4.00
CA LEU A 68 -2.46 6.62 4.52
C LEU A 68 -3.94 6.80 4.20
N THR A 69 -4.60 7.71 4.94
CA THR A 69 -5.93 8.21 4.60
C THR A 69 -5.86 9.20 3.43
N LYS A 70 -7.02 9.49 2.81
CA LYS A 70 -7.10 10.47 1.71
C LYS A 70 -6.76 11.90 2.14
N ASP A 71 -6.93 12.22 3.42
CA ASP A 71 -6.68 13.55 3.97
C ASP A 71 -5.20 13.95 3.81
N TYR A 72 -4.30 12.99 3.73
CA TYR A 72 -2.90 13.25 3.39
C TYR A 72 -2.76 13.96 2.04
N ILE A 73 -3.50 13.51 1.02
CA ILE A 73 -3.47 14.11 -0.32
C ILE A 73 -4.15 15.46 -0.31
N ILE A 74 -5.35 15.54 0.30
CA ILE A 74 -6.14 16.78 0.39
C ILE A 74 -5.32 17.88 1.05
N ASN A 75 -4.82 17.63 2.27
CA ASN A 75 -4.12 18.64 3.04
C ASN A 75 -2.75 18.99 2.42
N SER A 76 -2.08 18.02 1.75
CA SER A 76 -0.84 18.30 1.02
C SER A 76 -1.08 19.18 -0.21
N ALA A 77 -2.15 18.92 -0.97
CA ALA A 77 -2.54 19.73 -2.12
C ALA A 77 -2.92 21.15 -1.69
N GLU A 78 -3.73 21.31 -0.64
CA GLU A 78 -4.09 22.60 -0.06
C GLU A 78 -2.86 23.38 0.43
N SER A 79 -1.86 22.68 0.99
CA SER A 79 -0.61 23.30 1.45
C SER A 79 0.40 23.57 0.33
N GLY A 80 0.13 23.12 -0.90
CA GLY A 80 1.07 23.19 -2.04
C GLY A 80 2.37 22.39 -1.83
N ARG A 81 2.42 21.48 -0.85
CA ARG A 81 3.60 20.68 -0.52
C ARG A 81 3.22 19.39 0.18
N TRP A 82 4.08 18.38 0.08
CA TRP A 82 3.93 17.15 0.86
C TRP A 82 4.07 17.42 2.37
N LEU A 83 3.05 17.00 3.12
CA LEU A 83 3.07 17.03 4.59
C LEU A 83 3.76 15.79 5.16
N ASP A 84 3.94 15.76 6.48
CA ASP A 84 4.41 14.58 7.19
C ASP A 84 3.33 13.48 7.16
N GLU A 85 3.73 12.24 6.87
CA GLU A 85 2.81 11.12 6.70
C GLU A 85 2.22 10.60 8.02
N THR A 86 2.89 10.86 9.16
CA THR A 86 2.67 10.14 10.43
C THR A 86 1.25 10.23 10.94
N THR A 87 0.65 11.43 10.90
CA THR A 87 -0.71 11.65 11.44
C THR A 87 -1.82 11.09 10.56
N TYR A 88 -1.50 10.82 9.29
CA TYR A 88 -2.43 10.27 8.29
C TYR A 88 -2.29 8.76 8.14
N GLU A 89 -1.29 8.16 8.81
CA GLU A 89 -1.00 6.74 8.70
C GLU A 89 -2.10 5.88 9.34
N TRP A 90 -2.55 4.86 8.61
CA TRP A 90 -3.41 3.83 9.19
C TRP A 90 -2.66 3.10 10.32
N GLY A 91 -3.25 3.13 11.51
CA GLY A 91 -2.60 2.68 12.74
C GLY A 91 -1.92 3.80 13.54
N TYR A 92 -2.02 5.07 13.13
CA TYR A 92 -1.62 6.22 13.94
C TYR A 92 -2.47 6.32 15.21
N LYS A 93 -3.79 6.22 15.06
CA LYS A 93 -4.77 6.09 16.15
C LYS A 93 -5.47 4.74 16.04
N ILE A 94 -5.80 4.16 17.18
CA ILE A 94 -6.58 2.92 17.27
C ILE A 94 -7.95 3.29 17.82
N GLU A 95 -8.98 3.02 17.04
CA GLU A 95 -10.38 3.30 17.40
C GLU A 95 -10.93 2.15 18.22
N LYS A 96 -11.52 2.47 19.38
CA LYS A 96 -12.08 1.47 20.32
C LYS A 96 -13.34 0.80 19.77
N ASP A 97 -14.16 1.54 19.03
CA ASP A 97 -15.46 1.09 18.53
C ASP A 97 -15.43 0.62 17.06
N SER A 98 -14.24 0.33 16.54
CA SER A 98 -14.08 -0.16 15.18
C SER A 98 -14.47 -1.64 15.05
N HIS A 99 -15.03 -2.01 13.90
CA HIS A 99 -15.22 -3.42 13.53
C HIS A 99 -13.89 -4.18 13.35
N TYR A 100 -12.76 -3.47 13.22
CA TYR A 100 -11.45 -4.08 13.08
C TYR A 100 -10.75 -4.23 14.43
N SER A 101 -10.11 -5.37 14.65
CA SER A 101 -9.33 -5.59 15.88
C SER A 101 -8.17 -4.59 16.00
N PRO A 102 -7.74 -4.22 17.23
CA PRO A 102 -6.58 -3.36 17.44
C PRO A 102 -5.30 -3.83 16.71
N GLN A 103 -5.11 -5.14 16.59
CA GLN A 103 -3.98 -5.75 15.88
C GLN A 103 -4.04 -5.49 14.37
N MET A 104 -5.25 -5.52 13.80
CA MET A 104 -5.47 -5.26 12.37
C MET A 104 -5.34 -3.76 12.07
N GLN A 105 -5.87 -2.90 12.94
CA GLN A 105 -5.74 -1.45 12.82
C GLN A 105 -4.28 -0.99 12.89
N SER A 106 -3.49 -1.55 13.80
CA SER A 106 -2.08 -1.20 13.99
C SER A 106 -1.13 -1.81 12.96
N ALA A 107 -1.58 -2.80 12.17
CA ALA A 107 -0.71 -3.58 11.29
C ALA A 107 0.09 -2.75 10.27
N PRO A 108 -0.49 -1.76 9.56
CA PRO A 108 0.25 -0.99 8.56
C PRO A 108 1.45 -0.24 9.16
N LYS A 109 1.20 0.59 10.18
CA LYS A 109 2.24 1.31 10.92
C LYS A 109 3.27 0.40 11.56
N ARG A 110 2.81 -0.70 12.18
CA ARG A 110 3.69 -1.67 12.83
C ARG A 110 4.68 -2.28 11.84
N TRP A 111 4.20 -2.77 10.69
CA TRP A 111 5.05 -3.39 9.68
C TRP A 111 5.99 -2.38 9.01
N ARG A 112 5.52 -1.18 8.68
CA ARG A 112 6.40 -0.13 8.15
C ARG A 112 7.55 0.18 9.13
N LYS A 113 7.25 0.38 10.43
CA LYS A 113 8.28 0.64 11.44
C LYS A 113 9.26 -0.53 11.57
N GLU A 114 8.74 -1.75 11.69
CA GLU A 114 9.55 -2.96 11.82
C GLU A 114 10.53 -3.13 10.64
N LEU A 115 10.04 -2.95 9.41
CA LEU A 115 10.86 -3.10 8.20
C LEU A 115 11.85 -1.95 8.03
N THR A 116 11.51 -0.75 8.50
CA THR A 116 12.45 0.38 8.56
C THR A 116 13.58 0.09 9.56
N CYS A 117 13.26 -0.43 10.74
CA CYS A 117 14.25 -0.73 11.78
C CYS A 117 15.12 -1.93 11.43
N SER A 118 14.54 -3.00 10.90
CA SER A 118 15.25 -4.24 10.57
C SER A 118 16.00 -4.19 9.23
N GLY A 119 15.62 -3.27 8.32
CA GLY A 119 16.14 -3.22 6.96
C GLY A 119 15.68 -4.38 6.06
N ALA A 120 14.73 -5.20 6.52
CA ALA A 120 14.20 -6.30 5.72
C ALA A 120 13.37 -5.78 4.53
N LEU A 121 13.44 -6.48 3.39
CA LEU A 121 12.76 -6.08 2.16
C LEU A 121 11.22 -6.24 2.22
N GLY A 122 10.71 -6.93 3.24
CA GLY A 122 9.28 -7.17 3.45
C GLY A 122 9.03 -8.16 4.59
N ALA A 123 7.76 -8.29 5.00
CA ALA A 123 7.32 -9.11 6.13
C ALA A 123 7.65 -10.61 5.98
N PHE A 124 7.74 -11.08 4.74
CA PHE A 124 8.06 -12.47 4.40
C PHE A 124 9.48 -12.61 3.82
N HIS A 125 10.38 -11.67 4.14
CA HIS A 125 11.75 -11.73 3.65
C HIS A 125 12.40 -13.07 4.03
N ARG A 126 12.98 -13.76 3.03
CA ARG A 126 13.62 -15.10 3.13
C ARG A 126 12.66 -16.27 3.41
N TRP A 127 11.36 -16.07 3.36
CA TRP A 127 10.42 -17.18 3.48
C TRP A 127 10.41 -18.02 2.20
N LYS A 128 10.36 -19.33 2.35
CA LYS A 128 10.04 -20.29 1.29
C LYS A 128 8.68 -20.90 1.65
N VAL A 129 7.67 -20.65 0.83
CA VAL A 129 6.27 -21.00 1.15
C VAL A 129 5.74 -21.97 0.10
N ILE A 130 5.10 -23.04 0.54
CA ILE A 130 4.29 -23.92 -0.30
C ILE A 130 2.82 -23.56 -0.07
N LEU A 131 2.12 -23.18 -1.14
CA LEU A 131 0.70 -22.89 -1.08
C LEU A 131 -0.08 -24.06 -1.71
N LEU A 132 -0.76 -24.84 -0.87
CA LEU A 132 -1.62 -25.93 -1.31
C LEU A 132 -2.99 -25.35 -1.70
N VAL A 133 -3.27 -25.31 -3.00
CA VAL A 133 -4.55 -24.84 -3.55
C VAL A 133 -5.32 -26.05 -4.07
N LYS A 134 -6.61 -26.14 -3.70
CA LYS A 134 -7.47 -27.22 -4.20
C LYS A 134 -7.62 -27.13 -5.71
N GLU A 135 -7.63 -28.28 -6.36
CA GLU A 135 -7.92 -28.39 -7.78
C GLU A 135 -9.31 -27.80 -8.11
N GLY A 136 -9.39 -26.99 -9.16
CA GLY A 136 -10.63 -26.30 -9.56
C GLY A 136 -10.94 -24.98 -8.85
N ASP A 137 -10.11 -24.50 -7.91
CA ASP A 137 -10.28 -23.13 -7.39
C ASP A 137 -9.89 -22.13 -8.49
N LYS A 138 -10.84 -21.25 -8.87
CA LYS A 138 -10.63 -20.18 -9.87
C LYS A 138 -9.42 -19.28 -9.56
N ARG A 139 -8.98 -19.23 -8.30
CA ARG A 139 -7.81 -18.47 -7.87
C ARG A 139 -6.47 -19.16 -8.17
N ARG A 140 -6.48 -20.45 -8.55
CA ARG A 140 -5.28 -21.22 -8.93
C ARG A 140 -4.62 -20.66 -10.19
N ASP A 141 -5.41 -20.28 -11.19
CA ASP A 141 -4.90 -19.82 -12.49
C ASP A 141 -4.09 -18.52 -12.37
N SER A 142 -4.50 -17.64 -11.45
CA SER A 142 -3.80 -16.39 -11.13
C SER A 142 -2.45 -16.62 -10.44
N ILE A 143 -2.25 -17.74 -9.76
CA ILE A 143 -1.02 -18.06 -9.02
C ILE A 143 -0.01 -18.71 -9.96
N THR A 144 -0.47 -19.66 -10.79
CA THR A 144 0.39 -20.47 -11.67
C THR A 144 0.99 -19.66 -12.83
N SER A 145 0.28 -18.63 -13.32
CA SER A 145 0.73 -17.77 -14.42
C SER A 145 1.96 -16.91 -14.09
N SER A 146 2.31 -16.74 -12.81
CA SER A 146 3.47 -15.96 -12.38
C SER A 146 4.76 -16.78 -12.23
N THR A 147 4.68 -18.11 -12.31
CA THR A 147 5.81 -19.02 -12.04
C THR A 147 6.46 -19.58 -13.32
N LEU A 148 5.89 -19.33 -14.50
CA LEU A 148 6.51 -19.71 -15.77
C LEU A 148 7.56 -18.68 -16.22
N LEU A 149 8.65 -18.56 -15.46
CA LEU A 149 9.94 -18.28 -16.10
C LEU A 149 10.32 -19.57 -16.82
N GLN A 150 9.98 -19.64 -18.11
CA GLN A 150 10.52 -20.69 -18.99
C GLN A 150 12.05 -20.61 -18.93
N PRO A 151 12.75 -21.75 -18.78
CA PRO A 151 14.19 -21.77 -18.91
C PRO A 151 14.54 -21.32 -20.33
N GLN A 152 15.35 -20.26 -20.43
CA GLN A 152 15.99 -19.87 -21.67
C GLN A 152 16.97 -20.98 -22.04
N ASN A 153 16.71 -21.66 -23.15
CA ASN A 153 17.67 -22.44 -23.91
C ASN A 153 17.96 -21.68 -25.21
#